data_AF-A0A4Q3V8J6-F1
#
_entry.id   AF-A0A4Q3V8J6-F1
#
_cell.length_a   1.000
_cell.length_b   1.000
_cell.length_c   1.000
_cell.angle_alpha   90.00
_cell.angle_beta   90.00
_cell.angle_gamma   90.00
#
_symmetry.space_group_name_H-M   'P 1'
#
loop_
_entity.id
_entity.type
_entity.pdbx_description
1 polymer ?
#
loop_
_entity_poly.entity_id
_entity_poly.type
_entity_poly.pdbx_seq_one_letter_code
_entity_poly.pdbx_strand_id
1 'polypeptide(L)'
;MLASALLLSVAVIPDQGTALTPPQTHISQDFLRTVRFAVKNGFGDPRGGEYREATIRRHSNWGRSEDGQAHGWLKKDGRFVAWNGLTYRPVSVGAKLDLAEDLGSAFKEGQFIPFPMGPQNGANAAALLLLLGDDESARVAWRSESGEQFLKRFLSETFNQAVAAHRGGDDGEANRQALWIKESVPRFEEFADSLWPRKTLREASLPRFDFLENVGRLADDSSRRLKNPKGRIDLASISVLPKERRIAALIAALDEVETPESGQTGGDLPSSRSLVMAFAKEGTAAIPALLDCLEKDDRLTRSVRFYRNIHPHWYFQSVKSVATAAFGEIYQIYDFKRPDGAPWDIADYRAFYAEMGDRSPAEVQYLRLADDGAGERVWIEAANWLGECQSVRREGGWITAPPEGDRSPL
;
A
#
# COMPACT_ATOMS: atom_id res chain seq x y z
N MET A 1 3.90 14.51 -36.30
CA MET A 1 4.76 14.47 -35.10
C MET A 1 4.27 15.58 -34.16
N LEU A 2 3.43 15.24 -33.18
CA LEU A 2 3.01 16.16 -32.12
C LEU A 2 3.28 15.43 -30.80
N ALA A 3 4.16 16.02 -29.99
CA ALA A 3 4.61 15.46 -28.73
C ALA A 3 3.47 15.52 -27.70
N SER A 4 2.94 14.36 -27.32
CA SER A 4 2.08 14.22 -26.14
C SER A 4 2.93 14.43 -24.89
N ALA A 5 2.81 15.59 -24.25
CA ALA A 5 3.38 15.82 -22.93
C ALA A 5 2.54 15.05 -21.89
N LEU A 6 3.11 13.97 -21.35
CA LEU A 6 2.62 13.36 -20.10
C LEU A 6 2.75 14.40 -18.97
N LEU A 7 1.63 15.05 -18.63
CA LEU A 7 1.55 15.86 -17.41
C LEU A 7 1.14 14.93 -16.26
N LEU A 8 2.14 14.52 -15.48
CA LEU A 8 1.96 13.79 -14.22
C LEU A 8 1.12 14.63 -13.23
N SER A 9 0.08 14.03 -12.66
CA SER A 9 -0.73 14.57 -11.58
C SER A 9 0.08 14.59 -10.28
N VAL A 10 0.00 15.67 -9.52
CA VAL A 10 0.90 15.93 -8.38
C VAL A 10 0.10 16.69 -7.31
N ALA A 11 -0.05 16.15 -6.11
CA ALA A 11 -0.54 16.97 -4.99
C ALA A 11 0.47 18.08 -4.66
N VAL A 12 0.01 19.30 -4.40
CA VAL A 12 0.87 20.44 -4.06
C VAL A 12 0.41 21.00 -2.73
N ILE A 13 1.35 21.17 -1.80
CA ILE A 13 1.12 21.70 -0.45
C ILE A 13 0.68 23.18 -0.54
N PRO A 14 -0.39 23.63 0.16
CA PRO A 14 -0.90 25.00 0.04
C PRO A 14 -0.09 26.11 0.71
N ASP A 15 -0.07 27.25 0.02
CA ASP A 15 0.16 28.60 0.54
C ASP A 15 -0.96 29.00 1.53
N GLN A 16 -0.58 29.56 2.68
CA GLN A 16 -1.41 29.66 3.90
C GLN A 16 -1.90 31.09 4.15
N GLY A 17 -3.21 31.32 4.02
CA GLY A 17 -3.85 32.62 4.27
C GLY A 17 -4.64 32.69 5.58
N THR A 18 -4.50 33.83 6.29
CA THR A 18 -5.33 34.41 7.39
C THR A 18 -5.83 33.54 8.56
N ALA A 19 -5.61 34.05 9.78
CA ALA A 19 -6.06 33.45 11.03
C ALA A 19 -7.59 33.23 11.07
N LEU A 20 -8.01 32.03 11.50
CA LEU A 20 -9.41 31.68 11.72
C LEU A 20 -9.92 32.36 13.00
N THR A 21 -10.80 33.36 12.88
CA THR A 21 -11.57 33.86 14.03
C THR A 21 -12.67 32.85 14.34
N PRO A 22 -12.64 32.16 15.49
CA PRO A 22 -13.63 31.14 15.80
C PRO A 22 -15.00 31.80 16.00
N PRO A 23 -16.04 31.34 15.30
CA PRO A 23 -17.41 31.80 15.52
C PRO A 23 -17.98 31.25 16.82
N GLN A 24 -19.10 31.83 17.30
CA GLN A 24 -19.85 31.26 18.42
C GLN A 24 -20.53 29.97 17.98
N THR A 25 -19.85 28.84 18.20
CA THR A 25 -20.33 27.51 17.80
C THR A 25 -20.41 26.57 19.00
N HIS A 26 -21.34 25.61 18.94
CA HIS A 26 -21.43 24.48 19.88
C HIS A 26 -20.38 23.38 19.57
N ILE A 27 -19.63 23.53 18.48
CA ILE A 27 -18.49 22.67 18.16
C ILE A 27 -17.39 22.85 19.20
N SER A 28 -16.79 21.75 19.66
CA SER A 28 -15.82 21.80 20.75
C SER A 28 -14.59 22.65 20.39
N GLN A 29 -14.07 23.40 21.36
CA GLN A 29 -12.85 24.20 21.17
C GLN A 29 -11.64 23.34 20.80
N ASP A 30 -11.59 22.10 21.31
CA ASP A 30 -10.57 21.12 20.94
C ASP A 30 -10.61 20.81 19.45
N PHE A 31 -11.80 20.60 18.88
CA PHE A 31 -11.97 20.38 17.45
C PHE A 31 -11.53 21.60 16.64
N LEU A 32 -11.91 22.81 17.04
CA LEU A 32 -11.48 24.05 16.37
C LEU A 32 -9.96 24.24 16.41
N ARG A 33 -9.30 23.96 17.54
CA ARG A 33 -7.83 23.97 17.66
C ARG A 33 -7.21 22.94 16.72
N THR A 34 -7.82 21.76 16.63
CA THR A 34 -7.37 20.67 15.76
C THR A 34 -7.51 21.04 14.28
N VAL A 35 -8.63 21.62 13.84
CA VAL A 35 -8.82 22.06 12.45
C VAL A 35 -7.76 23.10 12.06
N ARG A 36 -7.52 24.09 12.93
CA ARG A 36 -6.45 25.09 12.71
C ARG A 36 -5.07 24.44 12.56
N PHE A 37 -4.76 23.48 13.43
CA PHE A 37 -3.51 22.73 13.35
C PHE A 37 -3.42 21.93 12.04
N ALA A 38 -4.48 21.22 11.66
CA ALA A 38 -4.50 20.41 10.44
C ALA A 38 -4.31 21.25 9.18
N VAL A 39 -4.97 22.41 9.07
CA VAL A 39 -4.79 23.34 7.93
C VAL A 39 -3.37 23.85 7.84
N LYS A 40 -2.77 24.25 8.98
CA LYS A 40 -1.36 24.66 9.03
C LYS A 40 -0.41 23.52 8.64
N ASN A 41 -0.86 22.28 8.74
CA ASN A 41 -0.10 21.10 8.42
C ASN A 41 -0.77 20.29 7.29
N GLY A 42 -1.22 20.95 6.22
CA GLY A 42 -1.51 20.27 4.95
C GLY A 42 -2.96 19.83 4.71
N PHE A 43 -3.88 19.98 5.66
CA PHE A 43 -5.31 19.85 5.38
C PHE A 43 -5.75 20.94 4.39
N GLY A 44 -6.56 20.57 3.41
CA GLY A 44 -6.98 21.46 2.33
C GLY A 44 -7.75 22.67 2.84
N ASP A 45 -7.38 23.85 2.35
CA ASP A 45 -8.05 25.10 2.68
C ASP A 45 -8.97 25.54 1.52
N PRO A 46 -10.30 25.48 1.67
CA PRO A 46 -11.24 25.79 0.60
C PRO A 46 -11.38 27.30 0.32
N ARG A 47 -10.93 28.17 1.23
CA ARG A 47 -11.17 29.62 1.15
C ARG A 47 -10.61 30.24 -0.13
N GLY A 48 -11.40 31.06 -0.81
CA GLY A 48 -11.00 31.70 -2.06
C GLY A 48 -10.90 30.75 -3.27
N GLY A 49 -11.39 29.51 -3.13
CA GLY A 49 -11.63 28.61 -4.26
C GLY A 49 -13.07 28.71 -4.77
N GLU A 50 -13.30 28.33 -6.02
CA GLU A 50 -14.62 28.24 -6.63
C GLU A 50 -15.17 26.81 -6.49
N TYR A 51 -16.40 26.66 -6.00
CA TYR A 51 -17.02 25.35 -5.83
C TYR A 51 -17.41 24.75 -7.19
N ARG A 52 -16.83 23.60 -7.52
CA ARG A 52 -16.92 22.97 -8.83
C ARG A 52 -16.95 21.45 -8.72
N GLU A 53 -17.46 20.83 -9.77
CA GLU A 53 -17.18 19.44 -10.09
C GLU A 53 -15.77 19.34 -10.69
N ALA A 54 -15.05 18.27 -10.37
CA ALA A 54 -13.80 17.92 -11.04
C ALA A 54 -13.63 16.41 -11.10
N THR A 55 -12.99 15.95 -12.16
CA THR A 55 -12.48 14.59 -12.23
C THR A 55 -11.11 14.57 -11.57
N ILE A 56 -10.96 13.79 -10.52
CA ILE A 56 -9.70 13.60 -9.81
C ILE A 56 -9.23 12.17 -9.99
N ARG A 57 -7.91 11.98 -10.09
CA ARG A 57 -7.33 10.64 -10.02
C ARG A 57 -7.38 10.18 -8.57
N ARG A 58 -8.05 9.05 -8.35
CA ARG A 58 -8.13 8.39 -7.05
C ARG A 58 -7.31 7.13 -7.09
N HIS A 59 -6.51 6.92 -6.07
CA HIS A 59 -5.89 5.64 -5.87
C HIS A 59 -6.74 4.84 -4.89
N SER A 60 -7.19 3.67 -5.32
CA SER A 60 -7.94 2.75 -4.48
C SER A 60 -6.99 1.93 -3.61
N ASN A 61 -7.48 1.54 -2.44
CA ASN A 61 -6.79 0.60 -1.54
C ASN A 61 -6.52 -0.77 -2.17
N TRP A 62 -7.09 -1.04 -3.35
CA TRP A 62 -6.89 -2.27 -4.14
C TRP A 62 -5.88 -2.11 -5.29
N GLY A 63 -5.10 -1.03 -5.30
CA GLY A 63 -4.03 -0.80 -6.28
C GLY A 63 -4.50 -0.28 -7.64
N ARG A 64 -5.81 -0.09 -7.84
CA ARG A 64 -6.33 0.55 -9.05
C ARG A 64 -6.35 2.06 -8.89
N SER A 65 -5.77 2.76 -9.84
CA SER A 65 -6.00 4.19 -10.03
C SER A 65 -7.19 4.37 -10.95
N GLU A 66 -8.19 5.12 -10.50
CA GLU A 66 -9.38 5.43 -11.29
C GLU A 66 -9.66 6.93 -11.25
N ASP A 67 -9.98 7.48 -12.41
CA ASP A 67 -10.44 8.84 -12.53
C ASP A 67 -11.92 8.85 -12.11
N GLY A 68 -12.26 9.67 -11.13
CA GLY A 68 -13.61 9.74 -10.58
C GLY A 68 -14.06 11.17 -10.35
N GLN A 69 -15.36 11.40 -10.48
CA GLN A 69 -15.93 12.72 -10.16
C GLN A 69 -15.88 12.99 -8.66
N ALA A 70 -15.58 14.24 -8.33
CA ALA A 70 -15.60 14.78 -6.98
C ALA A 70 -16.10 16.23 -7.02
N HIS A 71 -16.78 16.65 -5.94
CA HIS A 71 -17.12 18.05 -5.72
C HIS A 71 -16.15 18.66 -4.72
N GLY A 72 -15.88 19.96 -4.85
CA GLY A 72 -14.87 20.63 -4.05
C GLY A 72 -14.54 22.01 -4.56
N TRP A 73 -13.46 22.59 -4.04
CA TRP A 73 -13.07 23.97 -4.30
C TRP A 73 -11.83 24.01 -5.19
N LEU A 74 -11.99 24.54 -6.40
CA LEU A 74 -10.88 24.82 -7.30
C LEU A 74 -10.20 26.14 -6.91
N LYS A 75 -8.92 26.08 -6.60
CA LYS A 75 -8.06 27.21 -6.22
C LYS A 75 -7.48 27.86 -7.47
N LYS A 76 -7.09 29.14 -7.35
CA LYS A 76 -6.48 29.92 -8.44
C LYS A 76 -5.17 29.32 -8.98
N ASP A 77 -4.46 28.56 -8.15
CA ASP A 77 -3.23 27.86 -8.52
C ASP A 77 -3.47 26.49 -9.19
N GLY A 78 -4.73 26.17 -9.52
CA GLY A 78 -5.13 24.95 -10.22
C GLY A 78 -5.33 23.74 -9.31
N ARG A 79 -5.21 23.89 -8.00
CA ARG A 79 -5.42 22.80 -7.04
C ARG A 79 -6.89 22.67 -6.66
N PHE A 80 -7.31 21.46 -6.33
CA PHE A 80 -8.69 21.13 -6.00
C PHE A 80 -8.77 20.56 -4.59
N VAL A 81 -9.44 21.27 -3.69
CA VAL A 81 -9.69 20.79 -2.31
C VAL A 81 -10.99 19.99 -2.34
N ALA A 82 -10.95 18.70 -2.02
CA ALA A 82 -12.13 17.86 -2.01
C ALA A 82 -12.71 17.69 -0.60
N TRP A 83 -13.92 17.12 -0.49
CA TRP A 83 -14.63 16.94 0.79
C TRP A 83 -13.94 16.04 1.83
N ASN A 84 -12.98 15.21 1.41
CA ASN A 84 -12.14 14.46 2.36
C ASN A 84 -11.02 15.31 2.97
N GLY A 85 -10.91 16.59 2.63
CA GLY A 85 -9.88 17.49 3.14
C GLY A 85 -8.51 17.35 2.48
N LEU A 86 -8.39 16.50 1.45
CA LEU A 86 -7.17 16.37 0.67
C LEU A 86 -7.18 17.35 -0.51
N THR A 87 -5.98 17.71 -0.96
CA THR A 87 -5.76 18.58 -2.13
C THR A 87 -5.27 17.76 -3.32
N TYR A 88 -5.95 17.89 -4.45
CA TYR A 88 -5.69 17.16 -5.68
C TYR A 88 -5.26 18.12 -6.80
N ARG A 89 -4.60 17.57 -7.82
CA ARG A 89 -4.61 18.19 -9.16
C ARG A 89 -5.69 17.49 -9.97
N PRO A 90 -6.74 18.21 -10.41
CA PRO A 90 -7.80 17.61 -11.18
C PRO A 90 -7.28 17.18 -12.56
N VAL A 91 -7.75 16.03 -13.04
CA VAL A 91 -7.57 15.56 -14.42
C VAL A 91 -8.34 16.46 -15.38
N SER A 92 -9.57 16.80 -14.99
CA SER A 92 -10.40 17.78 -15.68
C SER A 92 -11.28 18.55 -14.69
N VAL A 93 -11.56 19.80 -15.01
CA VAL A 93 -12.46 20.67 -14.24
C VAL A 93 -13.81 20.69 -14.93
N GLY A 94 -14.86 20.38 -14.17
CA GLY A 94 -16.25 20.38 -14.61
C GLY A 94 -16.96 21.71 -14.35
N ALA A 95 -18.29 21.62 -14.27
CA ALA A 95 -19.17 22.76 -14.09
C ALA A 95 -18.99 23.42 -12.71
N LYS A 96 -19.37 24.70 -12.65
CA LYS A 96 -19.59 25.39 -11.38
C LYS A 96 -20.86 24.84 -10.74
N LEU A 97 -20.79 24.56 -9.44
CA LEU A 97 -21.90 24.04 -8.66
C LEU A 97 -22.36 25.06 -7.61
N ASP A 98 -23.61 24.96 -7.19
CA ASP A 98 -24.14 25.69 -6.03
C ASP A 98 -23.88 24.85 -4.76
N LEU A 99 -23.10 25.39 -3.84
CA LEU A 99 -22.75 24.71 -2.60
C LEU A 99 -23.99 24.48 -1.71
N ALA A 100 -24.92 25.44 -1.65
CA ALA A 100 -26.10 25.34 -0.79
C ALA A 100 -27.06 24.25 -1.30
N GLU A 101 -27.21 24.14 -2.62
CA GLU A 101 -27.99 23.07 -3.25
C GLU A 101 -27.39 21.68 -3.01
N ASP A 102 -26.06 21.56 -3.15
CA ASP A 102 -25.33 20.29 -2.96
C ASP A 102 -25.36 19.83 -1.50
N LEU A 103 -25.17 20.75 -0.54
CA LEU A 103 -25.36 20.49 0.89
C LEU A 103 -26.80 20.07 1.22
N GLY A 104 -27.78 20.78 0.66
CA GLY A 104 -29.20 20.51 0.87
C GLY A 104 -29.63 19.14 0.40
N SER A 105 -29.05 18.64 -0.70
CA SER A 105 -29.30 17.30 -1.23
C SER A 105 -28.65 16.22 -0.36
N ALA A 106 -27.38 16.40 0.00
CA ALA A 106 -26.61 15.42 0.75
C ALA A 106 -27.07 15.22 2.21
N PHE A 107 -27.57 16.29 2.86
CA PHE A 107 -28.08 16.18 4.23
C PHE A 107 -29.52 15.65 4.31
N LYS A 108 -30.33 15.76 3.25
CA LYS A 108 -31.73 15.30 3.24
C LYS A 108 -31.86 13.79 3.06
N GLU A 109 -31.02 13.17 2.24
CA GLU A 109 -31.28 11.78 1.85
C GLU A 109 -30.81 10.76 2.88
N GLY A 110 -29.99 11.14 3.88
CA GLY A 110 -29.42 10.20 4.84
C GLY A 110 -28.68 9.01 4.19
N GLN A 111 -28.47 9.07 2.87
CA GLN A 111 -27.98 7.97 2.07
C GLN A 111 -26.49 7.86 2.31
N PHE A 112 -26.15 6.77 3.00
CA PHE A 112 -24.82 6.21 3.03
C PHE A 112 -24.50 5.68 1.64
N ILE A 113 -24.06 6.55 0.73
CA ILE A 113 -23.56 6.12 -0.58
C ILE A 113 -22.05 5.96 -0.42
N PRO A 114 -21.51 4.72 -0.45
CA PRO A 114 -20.09 4.55 -0.61
C PRO A 114 -19.76 5.10 -2.00
N PHE A 115 -19.15 6.29 -2.06
CA PHE A 115 -18.77 7.02 -3.29
C PHE A 115 -19.96 7.60 -4.09
N PRO A 116 -19.91 8.88 -4.56
CA PRO A 116 -18.77 9.78 -4.69
C PRO A 116 -18.65 10.79 -3.53
N MET A 117 -17.53 11.50 -3.46
CA MET A 117 -17.16 12.41 -2.36
C MET A 117 -18.05 13.67 -2.28
N GLY A 118 -19.30 13.49 -1.86
CA GLY A 118 -20.13 14.55 -1.33
C GLY A 118 -19.77 14.89 0.13
N PRO A 119 -20.49 15.81 0.79
CA PRO A 119 -20.24 16.33 2.14
C PRO A 119 -20.45 15.29 3.28
N GLN A 120 -20.40 13.99 2.98
CA GLN A 120 -20.70 12.90 3.91
C GLN A 120 -19.57 12.61 4.92
N ASN A 121 -18.40 13.25 4.77
CA ASN A 121 -17.26 13.10 5.67
C ASN A 121 -17.41 14.01 6.91
N GLY A 122 -18.33 13.68 7.82
CA GLY A 122 -18.78 14.54 8.93
C GLY A 122 -17.74 15.49 9.54
N ALA A 123 -16.61 15.01 10.06
CA ALA A 123 -15.56 15.89 10.61
C ALA A 123 -14.80 16.70 9.55
N ASN A 124 -14.45 16.12 8.40
CA ASN A 124 -13.73 16.85 7.34
C ASN A 124 -14.63 17.90 6.69
N ALA A 125 -15.90 17.55 6.43
CA ALA A 125 -16.92 18.46 5.94
C ALA A 125 -17.16 19.60 6.93
N ALA A 126 -17.32 19.28 8.23
CA ALA A 126 -17.43 20.31 9.27
C ALA A 126 -16.19 21.22 9.31
N ALA A 127 -14.99 20.66 9.20
CA ALA A 127 -13.74 21.44 9.17
C ALA A 127 -13.69 22.39 7.95
N LEU A 128 -14.05 21.91 6.76
CA LEU A 128 -14.07 22.71 5.53
C LEU A 128 -15.13 23.82 5.59
N LEU A 129 -16.33 23.52 6.10
CA LEU A 129 -17.42 24.49 6.27
C LEU A 129 -17.07 25.56 7.31
N LEU A 130 -16.43 25.18 8.42
CA LEU A 130 -15.88 26.13 9.40
C LEU A 130 -14.86 27.08 8.78
N LEU A 131 -14.01 26.58 7.87
CA LEU A 131 -13.05 27.44 7.16
C LEU A 131 -13.74 28.43 6.21
N LEU A 132 -14.90 28.08 5.67
CA LEU A 132 -15.71 28.98 4.85
C LEU A 132 -16.56 29.96 5.67
N GLY A 133 -16.63 29.79 6.99
CA GLY A 133 -17.48 30.57 7.88
C GLY A 133 -18.96 30.16 7.86
N ASP A 134 -19.27 28.95 7.40
CA ASP A 134 -20.63 28.38 7.41
C ASP A 134 -20.82 27.49 8.65
N ASP A 135 -21.13 28.15 9.77
CA ASP A 135 -21.22 27.49 11.07
C ASP A 135 -22.44 26.59 11.22
N GLU A 136 -23.53 26.97 10.57
CA GLU A 136 -24.79 26.23 10.64
C GLU A 136 -24.63 24.88 9.94
N SER A 137 -24.13 24.89 8.69
CA SER A 137 -23.87 23.65 7.95
C SER A 137 -22.76 22.84 8.61
N ALA A 138 -21.71 23.48 9.14
CA ALA A 138 -20.66 22.78 9.87
C ALA A 138 -21.19 22.04 11.10
N ARG A 139 -22.12 22.66 11.83
CA ARG A 139 -22.78 22.04 13.00
C ARG A 139 -23.63 20.84 12.59
N VAL A 140 -24.32 20.91 11.46
CA VAL A 140 -25.10 19.78 10.91
C VAL A 140 -24.19 18.64 10.47
N ALA A 141 -23.04 18.95 9.85
CA ALA A 141 -22.06 17.96 9.42
C ALA A 141 -21.32 17.30 10.60
N TRP A 142 -21.07 18.05 11.67
CA TRP A 142 -20.28 17.59 12.81
C TRP A 142 -21.01 16.56 13.67
N ARG A 143 -20.64 15.28 13.52
CA ARG A 143 -21.23 14.14 14.26
C ARG A 143 -20.58 13.88 15.63
N SER A 144 -20.20 14.93 16.35
CA SER A 144 -19.52 14.85 17.66
C SER A 144 -18.20 14.06 17.65
N GLU A 145 -17.53 13.98 16.51
CA GLU A 145 -16.22 13.32 16.38
C GLU A 145 -15.14 14.13 17.12
N SER A 146 -14.24 13.44 17.84
CA SER A 146 -13.14 14.10 18.54
C SER A 146 -12.09 14.63 17.56
N GLY A 147 -11.35 15.68 17.95
CA GLY A 147 -10.24 16.17 17.14
C GLY A 147 -9.19 15.10 16.85
N GLU A 148 -8.96 14.18 17.80
CA GLU A 148 -8.03 13.07 17.59
C GLU A 148 -8.46 12.16 16.43
N GLN A 149 -9.75 11.79 16.37
CA GLN A 149 -10.27 10.94 15.30
C GLN A 149 -10.23 11.64 13.94
N PHE A 150 -10.50 12.95 13.92
CA PHE A 150 -10.33 13.78 12.72
C PHE A 150 -8.88 13.75 12.22
N LEU A 151 -7.87 13.92 13.08
CA LEU A 151 -6.46 13.82 12.67
C LEU A 151 -6.08 12.42 12.20
N LYS A 152 -6.52 11.38 12.91
CA LYS A 152 -6.28 9.98 12.50
C LYS A 152 -6.85 9.72 11.11
N ARG A 153 -8.05 10.20 10.82
CA ARG A 153 -8.66 10.08 9.49
C ARG A 153 -7.87 10.85 8.44
N PHE A 154 -7.54 12.11 8.69
CA PHE A 154 -6.76 12.91 7.74
C PHE A 154 -5.41 12.26 7.39
N LEU A 155 -4.67 11.80 8.40
CA LEU A 155 -3.38 11.13 8.19
C LEU A 155 -3.54 9.77 7.52
N SER A 156 -4.56 8.99 7.89
CA SER A 156 -4.86 7.69 7.27
C SER A 156 -5.22 7.85 5.80
N GLU A 157 -6.08 8.81 5.44
CA GLU A 157 -6.43 9.10 4.04
C GLU A 157 -5.20 9.52 3.23
N THR A 158 -4.35 10.40 3.79
CA THR A 158 -3.10 10.81 3.14
C THR A 158 -2.15 9.61 2.95
N PHE A 159 -2.03 8.75 3.96
CA PHE A 159 -1.19 7.56 3.88
C PHE A 159 -1.72 6.54 2.87
N ASN A 160 -3.03 6.34 2.82
CA ASN A 160 -3.69 5.47 1.84
C ASN A 160 -3.43 5.96 0.40
N GLN A 161 -3.45 7.28 0.15
CA GLN A 161 -3.06 7.83 -1.15
C GLN A 161 -1.59 7.52 -1.48
N ALA A 162 -0.67 7.67 -0.51
CA ALA A 162 0.74 7.32 -0.71
C ALA A 162 0.94 5.84 -1.06
N VAL A 163 0.28 4.95 -0.31
CA VAL A 163 0.31 3.49 -0.52
C VAL A 163 -0.24 3.14 -1.89
N ALA A 164 -1.38 3.71 -2.25
CA ALA A 164 -2.06 3.35 -3.48
C ALA A 164 -1.36 3.96 -4.71
N ALA A 165 -0.71 5.13 -4.59
CA ALA A 165 0.23 5.65 -5.59
C ALA A 165 1.45 4.73 -5.76
N HIS A 166 2.02 4.22 -4.65
CA HIS A 166 3.13 3.27 -4.68
C HIS A 166 2.78 1.98 -5.41
N ARG A 167 1.62 1.38 -5.11
CA ARG A 167 1.07 0.21 -5.83
C ARG A 167 0.86 0.53 -7.31
N GLY A 168 0.28 1.70 -7.59
CA GLY A 168 -0.01 2.21 -8.92
C GLY A 168 1.23 2.58 -9.75
N GLY A 169 2.42 2.63 -9.14
CA GLY A 169 3.67 3.01 -9.82
C GLY A 169 3.81 4.52 -10.05
N ASP A 170 3.00 5.33 -9.39
CA ASP A 170 3.18 6.78 -9.34
C ASP A 170 4.19 7.13 -8.25
N ASP A 171 5.48 6.89 -8.55
CA ASP A 171 6.58 7.12 -7.61
C ASP A 171 6.69 8.56 -7.15
N GLY A 172 6.26 9.51 -7.98
CA GLY A 172 6.26 10.94 -7.68
C GLY A 172 5.29 11.27 -6.56
N GLU A 173 4.05 10.79 -6.68
CA GLU A 173 3.03 11.00 -5.67
C GLU A 173 3.27 10.19 -4.41
N ALA A 174 3.67 8.92 -4.55
CA ALA A 174 4.03 8.06 -3.42
C ALA A 174 5.13 8.70 -2.57
N ASN A 175 6.20 9.18 -3.20
CA ASN A 175 7.32 9.79 -2.49
C ASN A 175 6.92 11.07 -1.77
N ARG A 176 6.20 11.96 -2.46
CA ARG A 176 5.80 13.26 -1.92
C ARG A 176 4.95 13.10 -0.66
N GLN A 177 3.93 12.25 -0.73
CA GLN A 177 3.01 12.02 0.38
C GLN A 177 3.72 11.29 1.53
N ALA A 178 4.48 10.23 1.23
CA ALA A 178 5.19 9.47 2.26
C ALA A 178 6.26 10.31 2.98
N LEU A 179 7.04 11.12 2.26
CA LEU A 179 8.01 12.05 2.87
C LEU A 179 7.32 13.10 3.73
N TRP A 180 6.26 13.73 3.20
CA TRP A 180 5.51 14.74 3.95
C TRP A 180 4.96 14.17 5.26
N ILE A 181 4.38 12.96 5.22
CA ILE A 181 3.90 12.27 6.42
C ILE A 181 5.08 11.99 7.36
N LYS A 182 6.16 11.33 6.87
CA LYS A 182 7.36 11.00 7.65
C LYS A 182 7.91 12.20 8.42
N GLU A 183 8.02 13.35 7.77
CA GLU A 183 8.51 14.59 8.37
C GLU A 183 7.50 15.24 9.32
N SER A 184 6.20 15.02 9.11
CA SER A 184 5.15 15.67 9.87
C SER A 184 4.72 14.89 11.11
N VAL A 185 4.79 13.55 11.12
CA VAL A 185 4.33 12.70 12.24
C VAL A 185 4.79 13.21 13.62
N PRO A 186 6.07 13.58 13.86
CA PRO A 186 6.49 14.05 15.18
C PRO A 186 5.70 15.27 15.67
N ARG A 187 5.37 16.20 14.78
CA ARG A 187 4.57 17.39 15.11
C ARG A 187 3.12 17.06 15.39
N PHE A 188 2.56 16.06 14.69
CA PHE A 188 1.19 15.58 14.95
C PHE A 188 1.11 14.86 16.30
N GLU A 189 2.10 14.04 16.64
CA GLU A 189 2.21 13.38 17.96
C GLU A 189 2.31 14.41 19.08
N GLU A 190 3.22 15.39 18.96
CA GLU A 190 3.38 16.46 19.94
C GLU A 190 2.08 17.26 20.15
N PHE A 191 1.42 17.65 19.05
CA PHE A 191 0.15 18.36 19.11
C PHE A 191 -0.93 17.52 19.79
N ALA A 192 -1.03 16.24 19.42
CA ALA A 192 -2.03 15.35 19.98
C ALA A 192 -1.80 15.09 21.48
N ASP A 193 -0.56 14.92 21.91
CA ASP A 193 -0.24 14.75 23.34
C ASP A 193 -0.47 16.05 24.14
N SER A 194 -0.36 17.22 23.52
CA SER A 194 -0.70 18.50 24.16
C SER A 194 -2.20 18.70 24.40
N LEU A 195 -3.06 18.06 23.59
CA LEU A 195 -4.52 18.18 23.69
C LEU A 195 -5.18 17.01 24.40
N TRP A 196 -4.64 15.80 24.19
CA TRP A 196 -5.22 14.54 24.66
C TRP A 196 -4.17 13.76 25.45
N PRO A 197 -3.78 14.25 26.64
CA PRO A 197 -2.74 13.60 27.44
C PRO A 197 -3.14 12.16 27.77
N ARG A 198 -2.17 11.26 27.59
CA ARG A 198 -2.34 9.81 27.81
C ARG A 198 -2.51 9.53 29.30
N LYS A 199 -3.44 8.64 29.63
CA LYS A 199 -3.84 8.36 31.03
C LYS A 199 -3.19 7.11 31.58
N THR A 200 -2.69 6.22 30.72
CA THR A 200 -2.10 4.95 31.13
C THR A 200 -0.67 4.77 30.61
N LEU A 201 0.14 3.99 31.34
CA LEU A 201 1.49 3.61 30.90
C LEU A 201 1.49 2.85 29.57
N ARG A 202 0.44 2.04 29.33
CA ARG A 202 0.24 1.31 28.06
C ARG A 202 -0.07 2.25 26.89
N GLU A 203 -0.85 3.30 27.13
CA GLU A 203 -1.07 4.34 26.11
C GLU A 203 0.21 5.10 25.83
N ALA A 204 1.01 5.40 26.86
CA ALA A 204 2.29 6.09 26.72
C ALA A 204 3.34 5.30 25.91
N SER A 205 3.23 3.97 25.85
CA SER A 205 4.22 3.11 25.17
C SER A 205 3.98 2.90 23.68
N LEU A 206 2.84 3.32 23.12
CA LEU A 206 2.52 3.13 21.69
C LEU A 206 2.39 4.48 20.97
N PRO A 207 2.92 4.65 19.74
CA PRO A 207 2.63 5.85 18.94
C PRO A 207 1.11 6.05 18.78
N ARG A 208 0.63 7.28 18.79
CA ARG A 208 -0.80 7.56 18.62
C ARG A 208 -1.26 7.30 17.18
N PHE A 209 -0.34 7.50 16.23
CA PHE A 209 -0.52 7.20 14.82
C PHE A 209 0.32 5.96 14.43
N ASP A 210 0.20 4.89 15.21
CA ASP A 210 0.89 3.60 15.01
C ASP A 210 0.70 2.99 13.61
N PHE A 211 -0.43 3.24 12.96
CA PHE A 211 -0.66 2.85 11.57
C PHE A 211 0.32 3.48 10.56
N LEU A 212 1.08 4.51 10.97
CA LEU A 212 2.14 5.13 10.17
C LEU A 212 3.54 4.54 10.42
N GLU A 213 3.67 3.47 11.22
CA GLU A 213 4.98 2.86 11.57
C GLU A 213 5.87 2.59 10.34
N ASN A 214 5.27 2.22 9.20
CA ASN A 214 5.98 1.84 7.99
C ASN A 214 6.20 3.01 7.00
N VAL A 215 5.75 4.23 7.33
CA VAL A 215 5.83 5.37 6.40
C VAL A 215 7.28 5.73 6.05
N GLY A 216 8.20 5.54 7.00
CA GLY A 216 9.63 5.74 6.78
C GLY A 216 10.16 4.86 5.65
N ARG A 217 9.84 3.57 5.67
CA ARG A 217 10.26 2.61 4.64
C ARG A 217 9.66 2.93 3.28
N LEU A 218 8.38 3.29 3.24
CA LEU A 218 7.72 3.71 2.00
C LEU A 218 8.38 4.95 1.40
N ALA A 219 8.68 5.95 2.23
CA ALA A 219 9.31 7.20 1.79
C ALA A 219 10.72 6.95 1.23
N ASP A 220 11.52 6.11 1.89
CA ASP A 220 12.87 5.78 1.46
C ASP A 220 12.87 4.98 0.14
N ASP A 221 11.99 3.97 0.02
CA ASP A 221 11.85 3.20 -1.21
C ASP A 221 11.32 4.05 -2.39
N SER A 222 10.32 4.90 -2.15
CA SER A 222 9.79 5.80 -3.18
C SER A 222 10.85 6.82 -3.62
N SER A 223 11.66 7.34 -2.69
CA SER A 223 12.79 8.23 -3.01
C SER A 223 13.82 7.54 -3.90
N ARG A 224 14.14 6.28 -3.59
CA ARG A 224 15.06 5.45 -4.39
C ARG A 224 14.54 5.25 -5.81
N ARG A 225 13.25 4.98 -5.98
CA ARG A 225 12.61 4.78 -7.30
C ARG A 225 12.62 6.05 -8.13
N LEU A 226 12.38 7.21 -7.53
CA LEU A 226 12.52 8.49 -8.24
C LEU A 226 13.94 8.76 -8.72
N LYS A 227 14.95 8.37 -7.95
CA LYS A 227 16.36 8.48 -8.36
C LYS A 227 16.72 7.51 -9.49
N ASN A 228 16.05 6.36 -9.55
CA ASN A 228 16.31 5.30 -10.51
C ASN A 228 14.99 4.81 -11.12
N PRO A 229 14.35 5.62 -11.98
CA PRO A 229 13.04 5.30 -12.51
C PRO A 229 13.10 4.04 -13.37
N LYS A 230 12.14 3.14 -13.14
CA LYS A 230 11.99 1.89 -13.90
C LYS A 230 10.59 1.81 -14.48
N GLY A 231 10.48 1.19 -15.65
CA GLY A 231 9.18 0.79 -16.19
C GLY A 231 8.60 -0.39 -15.41
N ARG A 232 7.32 -0.69 -15.65
CA ARG A 232 6.69 -1.92 -15.16
C ARG A 232 7.43 -3.14 -15.70
N ILE A 233 7.38 -4.22 -14.93
CA ILE A 233 8.02 -5.48 -15.31
C ILE A 233 7.43 -6.02 -16.63
N ASP A 234 8.31 -6.40 -17.54
CA ASP A 234 7.98 -7.14 -18.76
C ASP A 234 8.78 -8.44 -18.80
N LEU A 235 8.13 -9.52 -18.36
CA LEU A 235 8.76 -10.84 -18.34
C LEU A 235 9.05 -11.38 -19.74
N ALA A 236 8.31 -10.94 -20.77
CA ALA A 236 8.54 -11.39 -22.14
C ALA A 236 9.88 -10.84 -22.65
N SER A 237 10.16 -9.55 -22.45
CA SER A 237 11.47 -8.98 -22.83
C SER A 237 12.63 -9.56 -22.01
N ILE A 238 12.41 -9.88 -20.73
CA ILE A 238 13.44 -10.56 -19.93
C ILE A 238 13.73 -11.97 -20.49
N SER A 239 12.70 -12.72 -20.88
CA SER A 239 12.86 -14.11 -21.33
C SER A 239 13.72 -14.30 -22.59
N VAL A 240 13.79 -13.27 -23.44
CA VAL A 240 14.59 -13.29 -24.68
C VAL A 240 16.05 -12.82 -24.46
N LEU A 241 16.39 -12.35 -23.27
CA LEU A 241 17.78 -11.98 -22.97
C LEU A 241 18.70 -13.22 -22.96
N PRO A 242 20.00 -13.03 -23.25
CA PRO A 242 21.01 -14.07 -23.02
C PRO A 242 20.94 -14.58 -21.57
N LYS A 243 21.19 -15.89 -21.39
CA LYS A 243 21.03 -16.57 -20.09
C LYS A 243 21.79 -15.86 -18.97
N GLU A 244 22.98 -15.35 -19.29
CA GLU A 244 23.88 -14.66 -18.37
C GLU A 244 23.30 -13.37 -17.81
N ARG A 245 22.33 -12.75 -18.52
CA ARG A 245 21.70 -11.47 -18.13
C ARG A 245 20.30 -11.65 -17.55
N ARG A 246 19.66 -12.81 -17.75
CA ARG A 246 18.28 -13.05 -17.30
C ARG A 246 18.14 -12.99 -15.79
N ILE A 247 18.98 -13.71 -15.04
CA ILE A 247 18.91 -13.73 -13.57
C ILE A 247 19.07 -12.33 -12.99
N ALA A 248 20.05 -11.56 -13.47
CA ALA A 248 20.26 -10.18 -13.02
C ALA A 248 19.04 -9.29 -13.34
N ALA A 249 18.43 -9.43 -14.52
CA ALA A 249 17.22 -8.71 -14.89
C ALA A 249 16.02 -9.11 -14.01
N LEU A 250 15.86 -10.40 -13.68
CA LEU A 250 14.81 -10.90 -12.78
C LEU A 250 14.98 -10.33 -11.37
N ILE A 251 16.21 -10.33 -10.81
CA ILE A 251 16.51 -9.71 -9.50
C ILE A 251 16.22 -8.21 -9.53
N ALA A 252 16.63 -7.53 -10.60
CA ALA A 252 16.36 -6.10 -10.76
C ALA A 252 14.87 -5.78 -10.82
N ALA A 253 14.03 -6.72 -11.28
CA ALA A 253 12.58 -6.56 -11.42
C ALA A 253 11.77 -6.99 -10.19
N LEU A 254 12.38 -7.59 -9.16
CA LEU A 254 11.70 -8.01 -7.92
C LEU A 254 10.93 -6.86 -7.25
N ASP A 255 11.43 -5.63 -7.34
CA ASP A 255 10.79 -4.45 -6.74
C ASP A 255 9.53 -4.00 -7.50
N GLU A 256 9.29 -4.46 -8.73
CA GLU A 256 8.08 -4.16 -9.50
C GLU A 256 6.95 -5.19 -9.33
N VAL A 257 7.15 -6.20 -8.46
CA VAL A 257 6.14 -7.22 -8.18
C VAL A 257 4.93 -6.61 -7.47
N GLU A 258 3.75 -6.76 -8.07
CA GLU A 258 2.47 -6.28 -7.54
C GLU A 258 1.47 -7.42 -7.44
N THR A 259 1.22 -7.97 -6.25
CA THR A 259 0.28 -9.06 -6.01
C THR A 259 -1.10 -8.48 -5.79
N PRO A 260 -2.06 -8.70 -6.71
CA PRO A 260 -3.43 -8.27 -6.49
C PRO A 260 -3.97 -9.01 -5.27
N GLU A 261 -4.40 -8.29 -4.23
CA GLU A 261 -5.12 -8.92 -3.12
C GLU A 261 -6.47 -9.41 -3.64
N SER A 262 -6.69 -10.73 -3.62
CA SER A 262 -7.95 -11.36 -4.01
C SER A 262 -9.02 -11.35 -2.90
N GLY A 263 -8.79 -10.67 -1.77
CA GLY A 263 -9.78 -10.54 -0.69
C GLY A 263 -9.21 -9.92 0.60
N GLN A 264 -10.07 -9.76 1.61
CA GLN A 264 -9.74 -9.19 2.94
C GLN A 264 -8.84 -10.09 3.80
N THR A 265 -8.56 -11.32 3.37
CA THR A 265 -7.77 -12.30 4.11
C THR A 265 -6.69 -12.88 3.22
N GLY A 266 -5.64 -12.09 2.99
CA GLY A 266 -4.36 -12.55 2.43
C GLY A 266 -4.51 -13.28 1.09
N GLY A 267 -4.75 -12.53 0.02
CA GLY A 267 -4.88 -13.09 -1.32
C GLY A 267 -3.56 -13.54 -1.95
N ASP A 268 -3.63 -14.68 -2.64
CA ASP A 268 -2.60 -15.35 -3.41
C ASP A 268 -1.86 -14.47 -4.45
N LEU A 269 -0.81 -15.07 -5.01
CA LEU A 269 0.34 -14.46 -5.66
C LEU A 269 0.35 -14.54 -7.22
N PRO A 270 -0.61 -14.05 -8.05
CA PRO A 270 -0.53 -14.24 -9.51
C PRO A 270 0.71 -13.64 -10.22
N SER A 271 1.12 -12.42 -9.86
CA SER A 271 2.22 -11.70 -10.51
C SER A 271 3.60 -12.08 -9.98
N SER A 272 3.73 -12.20 -8.66
CA SER A 272 4.90 -12.81 -8.02
C SER A 272 5.08 -14.23 -8.50
N ARG A 273 4.01 -14.98 -8.77
CA ARG A 273 4.10 -16.33 -9.34
C ARG A 273 4.72 -16.33 -10.73
N SER A 274 4.34 -15.42 -11.61
CA SER A 274 4.96 -15.38 -12.95
C SER A 274 6.47 -15.09 -12.87
N LEU A 275 6.89 -14.20 -11.95
CA LEU A 275 8.30 -13.91 -11.71
C LEU A 275 9.04 -15.07 -10.99
N VAL A 276 8.42 -15.67 -9.97
CA VAL A 276 8.92 -16.84 -9.25
C VAL A 276 9.12 -18.02 -10.20
N MET A 277 8.16 -18.27 -11.10
CA MET A 277 8.29 -19.30 -12.14
C MET A 277 9.37 -18.96 -13.16
N ALA A 278 9.63 -17.69 -13.43
CA ALA A 278 10.75 -17.30 -14.28
C ALA A 278 12.10 -17.61 -13.59
N PHE A 279 12.22 -17.41 -12.28
CA PHE A 279 13.38 -17.89 -11.53
C PHE A 279 13.49 -19.42 -11.53
N ALA A 280 12.39 -20.14 -11.33
CA ALA A 280 12.36 -21.60 -11.36
C ALA A 280 12.85 -22.17 -12.70
N LYS A 281 12.55 -21.49 -13.82
CA LYS A 281 13.08 -21.85 -15.15
C LYS A 281 14.60 -21.68 -15.29
N GLU A 282 15.20 -20.74 -14.58
CA GLU A 282 16.67 -20.63 -14.52
C GLU A 282 17.29 -21.68 -13.59
N GLY A 283 16.49 -22.24 -12.67
CA GLY A 283 16.89 -23.31 -11.76
C GLY A 283 17.91 -22.87 -10.72
N THR A 284 18.77 -23.79 -10.30
CA THR A 284 19.77 -23.57 -9.24
C THR A 284 20.80 -22.48 -9.57
N ALA A 285 21.00 -22.19 -10.86
CA ALA A 285 21.84 -21.07 -11.31
C ALA A 285 21.38 -19.70 -10.77
N ALA A 286 20.10 -19.54 -10.43
CA ALA A 286 19.58 -18.31 -9.84
C ALA A 286 19.84 -18.19 -8.32
N ILE A 287 20.10 -19.30 -7.63
CA ILE A 287 20.17 -19.35 -6.16
C ILE A 287 21.24 -18.39 -5.58
N PRO A 288 22.48 -18.30 -6.11
CA PRO A 288 23.46 -17.36 -5.57
C PRO A 288 22.96 -15.91 -5.55
N ALA A 289 22.27 -15.48 -6.61
CA ALA A 289 21.72 -14.12 -6.70
C ALA A 289 20.51 -13.93 -5.77
N LEU A 290 19.68 -14.96 -5.58
CA LEU A 290 18.57 -14.95 -4.62
C LEU A 290 19.08 -14.88 -3.18
N LEU A 291 20.15 -15.60 -2.83
CA LEU A 291 20.80 -15.54 -1.52
C LEU A 291 21.37 -14.14 -1.25
N ASP A 292 22.04 -13.53 -2.23
CA ASP A 292 22.51 -12.14 -2.11
C ASP A 292 21.34 -11.16 -1.92
N CYS A 293 20.21 -11.39 -2.61
CA CYS A 293 19.00 -10.60 -2.39
C CYS A 293 18.45 -10.78 -0.96
N LEU A 294 18.37 -12.00 -0.44
CA LEU A 294 17.90 -12.30 0.92
C LEU A 294 18.79 -11.65 1.98
N GLU A 295 20.09 -11.58 1.74
CA GLU A 295 21.05 -10.98 2.66
C GLU A 295 20.98 -9.45 2.62
N LYS A 296 21.13 -8.86 1.43
CA LYS A 296 21.53 -7.45 1.27
C LYS A 296 20.42 -6.54 0.77
N ASP A 297 19.37 -7.06 0.15
CA ASP A 297 18.38 -6.24 -0.56
C ASP A 297 17.25 -5.77 0.37
N ASP A 298 17.12 -4.46 0.55
CA ASP A 298 16.15 -3.82 1.44
C ASP A 298 14.93 -3.24 0.72
N ARG A 299 14.87 -3.38 -0.62
CA ARG A 299 13.82 -2.81 -1.46
C ARG A 299 12.45 -3.35 -1.09
N LEU A 300 11.43 -2.49 -1.29
CA LEU A 300 10.04 -2.91 -1.26
C LEU A 300 9.59 -3.36 -2.64
N THR A 301 8.66 -4.31 -2.68
CA THR A 301 7.86 -4.59 -3.88
C THR A 301 6.74 -3.54 -4.02
N ARG A 302 5.99 -3.57 -5.12
CA ARG A 302 4.75 -2.80 -5.28
C ARG A 302 3.58 -3.40 -4.48
N SER A 303 3.77 -4.57 -3.88
CA SER A 303 2.75 -5.30 -3.13
C SER A 303 2.66 -4.79 -1.70
N VAL A 304 1.46 -4.41 -1.29
CA VAL A 304 1.15 -4.00 0.08
C VAL A 304 -0.05 -4.80 0.54
N ARG A 305 0.05 -5.38 1.74
CA ARG A 305 -1.02 -6.17 2.34
C ARG A 305 -1.68 -5.40 3.48
N PHE A 306 -2.97 -5.61 3.69
CA PHE A 306 -3.67 -5.13 4.88
C PHE A 306 -4.62 -6.18 5.42
N TYR A 307 -4.77 -6.23 6.75
CA TYR A 307 -5.56 -7.30 7.39
C TYR A 307 -7.07 -7.05 7.31
N ARG A 308 -7.53 -5.79 7.44
CA ARG A 308 -8.94 -5.39 7.24
C ARG A 308 -9.01 -3.94 6.80
N ASN A 309 -10.00 -3.58 5.99
CA ASN A 309 -10.26 -2.20 5.55
C ASN A 309 -10.56 -1.22 6.70
N ILE A 310 -10.84 -1.71 7.90
CA ILE A 310 -11.07 -0.92 9.13
C ILE A 310 -9.83 -0.78 10.03
N HIS A 311 -8.71 -1.45 9.71
CA HIS A 311 -7.46 -1.37 10.46
C HIS A 311 -6.31 -0.96 9.51
N PRO A 312 -5.84 0.30 9.58
CA PRO A 312 -4.91 0.88 8.61
C PRO A 312 -3.45 0.39 8.73
N HIS A 313 -3.21 -0.77 9.34
CA HIS A 313 -1.86 -1.35 9.36
C HIS A 313 -1.55 -1.97 8.01
N TRP A 314 -0.74 -1.25 7.24
CA TRP A 314 -0.24 -1.66 5.94
C TRP A 314 1.09 -2.40 6.11
N TYR A 315 1.16 -3.62 5.57
CA TYR A 315 2.34 -4.46 5.51
C TYR A 315 2.96 -4.38 4.12
N PHE A 316 4.07 -3.67 4.00
CA PHE A 316 4.82 -3.58 2.75
C PHE A 316 5.63 -4.85 2.53
N GLN A 317 5.38 -5.54 1.43
CA GLN A 317 6.09 -6.76 1.09
C GLN A 317 7.48 -6.42 0.56
N SER A 318 8.53 -6.99 1.17
CA SER A 318 9.91 -6.81 0.74
C SER A 318 10.26 -7.71 -0.44
N VAL A 319 11.27 -7.32 -1.24
CA VAL A 319 11.80 -8.20 -2.30
C VAL A 319 12.37 -9.50 -1.75
N LYS A 320 12.88 -9.50 -0.50
CA LYS A 320 13.34 -10.70 0.21
C LYS A 320 12.24 -11.76 0.29
N SER A 321 11.00 -11.37 0.58
CA SER A 321 9.89 -12.34 0.66
C SER A 321 9.63 -13.04 -0.69
N VAL A 322 9.80 -12.31 -1.81
CA VAL A 322 9.66 -12.88 -3.16
C VAL A 322 10.87 -13.75 -3.50
N ALA A 323 12.07 -13.35 -3.07
CA ALA A 323 13.28 -14.16 -3.21
C ALA A 323 13.18 -15.48 -2.43
N THR A 324 12.61 -15.48 -1.22
CA THR A 324 12.31 -16.70 -0.45
C THR A 324 11.35 -17.60 -1.21
N ALA A 325 10.28 -17.04 -1.78
CA ALA A 325 9.32 -17.81 -2.57
C ALA A 325 9.98 -18.41 -3.83
N ALA A 326 10.86 -17.66 -4.52
CA ALA A 326 11.60 -18.15 -5.67
C ALA A 326 12.60 -19.26 -5.31
N PHE A 327 13.33 -19.09 -4.20
CA PHE A 327 14.21 -20.13 -3.66
C PHE A 327 13.44 -21.41 -3.38
N GLY A 328 12.28 -21.28 -2.73
CA GLY A 328 11.40 -22.40 -2.44
C GLY A 328 10.81 -23.08 -3.66
N GLU A 329 10.42 -22.32 -4.67
CA GLU A 329 9.94 -22.90 -5.92
C GLU A 329 11.04 -23.69 -6.66
N ILE A 330 12.29 -23.22 -6.63
CA ILE A 330 13.41 -23.94 -7.28
C ILE A 330 13.65 -25.31 -6.63
N TYR A 331 13.58 -25.40 -5.30
CA TYR A 331 13.78 -26.65 -4.57
C TYR A 331 12.50 -27.41 -4.22
N GLN A 332 11.33 -26.82 -4.51
CA GLN A 332 10.01 -27.26 -4.07
C GLN A 332 9.88 -27.41 -2.55
N ILE A 333 10.38 -26.42 -1.81
CA ILE A 333 10.34 -26.32 -0.35
C ILE A 333 9.62 -25.03 0.02
N TYR A 334 8.62 -25.10 0.90
CA TYR A 334 7.80 -23.95 1.25
C TYR A 334 7.85 -23.65 2.76
N ASP A 335 8.41 -24.56 3.54
CA ASP A 335 8.45 -24.44 4.99
C ASP A 335 9.84 -24.18 5.59
N PHE A 336 10.28 -22.92 5.48
CA PHE A 336 11.59 -22.45 5.95
C PHE A 336 11.61 -22.10 7.45
N LYS A 337 11.53 -23.12 8.32
CA LYS A 337 11.75 -22.94 9.76
C LYS A 337 12.69 -23.99 10.32
N ARG A 338 13.40 -23.60 11.37
CA ARG A 338 14.28 -24.44 12.19
C ARG A 338 13.43 -25.36 13.09
N PRO A 339 14.03 -26.41 13.69
CA PRO A 339 13.30 -27.35 14.56
C PRO A 339 12.61 -26.69 15.77
N ASP A 340 13.14 -25.57 16.26
CA ASP A 340 12.54 -24.77 17.33
C ASP A 340 11.35 -23.90 16.87
N GLY A 341 11.00 -23.96 15.58
CA GLY A 341 9.91 -23.21 14.96
C GLY A 341 10.30 -21.80 14.49
N ALA A 342 11.53 -21.35 14.74
CA ALA A 342 11.99 -20.05 14.27
C ALA A 342 12.20 -20.05 12.74
N PRO A 343 11.85 -18.98 12.02
CA PRO A 343 12.12 -18.90 10.59
C PRO A 343 13.62 -19.02 10.30
N TRP A 344 13.96 -19.53 9.11
CA TRP A 344 15.35 -19.57 8.65
C TRP A 344 15.96 -18.18 8.56
N ASP A 345 17.22 -18.06 8.98
CA ASP A 345 18.06 -16.90 8.67
C ASP A 345 18.92 -17.15 7.42
N ILE A 346 19.69 -16.14 7.01
CA ILE A 346 20.51 -16.25 5.79
C ILE A 346 21.58 -17.35 5.88
N ALA A 347 22.10 -17.66 7.07
CA ALA A 347 23.08 -18.72 7.23
C ALA A 347 22.43 -20.10 6.98
N ASP A 348 21.20 -20.31 7.42
CA ASP A 348 20.43 -21.51 7.13
C ASP A 348 20.24 -21.70 5.62
N TYR A 349 19.81 -20.65 4.89
CA TYR A 349 19.66 -20.73 3.42
C TYR A 349 20.98 -21.04 2.70
N ARG A 350 22.09 -20.43 3.15
CA ARG A 350 23.41 -20.67 2.56
C ARG A 350 23.93 -22.07 2.86
N ALA A 351 23.74 -22.57 4.08
CA ALA A 351 24.12 -23.93 4.48
C ALA A 351 23.33 -24.96 3.67
N PHE A 352 22.02 -24.77 3.54
CA PHE A 352 21.16 -25.61 2.72
C PHE A 352 21.63 -25.64 1.26
N TYR A 353 21.93 -24.48 0.67
CA TYR A 353 22.44 -24.42 -0.70
C TYR A 353 23.82 -25.09 -0.85
N ALA A 354 24.71 -24.91 0.12
CA ALA A 354 26.03 -25.54 0.10
C ALA A 354 25.92 -27.07 0.16
N GLU A 355 24.95 -27.60 0.90
CA GLU A 355 24.66 -29.02 0.97
C GLU A 355 24.01 -29.55 -0.30
N MET A 356 22.97 -28.89 -0.80
CA MET A 356 22.12 -29.38 -1.89
C MET A 356 22.66 -29.06 -3.29
N GLY A 357 23.30 -27.91 -3.49
CA GLY A 357 23.88 -27.48 -4.77
C GLY A 357 22.88 -27.57 -5.93
N ASP A 358 23.33 -28.16 -7.04
CA ASP A 358 22.56 -28.29 -8.29
C ASP A 358 21.64 -29.53 -8.34
N ARG A 359 21.38 -30.18 -7.20
CA ARG A 359 20.48 -31.34 -7.14
C ARG A 359 19.07 -30.96 -7.58
N SER A 360 18.40 -31.92 -8.23
CA SER A 360 17.01 -31.78 -8.63
C SER A 360 16.08 -31.73 -7.40
N PRO A 361 14.87 -31.15 -7.53
CA PRO A 361 13.91 -31.11 -6.43
C PRO A 361 13.63 -32.50 -5.84
N ALA A 362 13.51 -33.53 -6.68
CA ALA A 362 13.27 -34.89 -6.23
C ALA A 362 14.41 -35.43 -5.36
N GLU A 363 15.66 -35.25 -5.80
CA GLU A 363 16.84 -35.66 -5.01
C GLU A 363 16.90 -34.91 -3.68
N VAL A 364 16.59 -33.61 -3.68
CA VAL A 364 16.52 -32.81 -2.45
C VAL A 364 15.46 -33.34 -1.49
N GLN A 365 14.24 -33.67 -1.96
CA GLN A 365 13.20 -34.22 -1.09
C GLN A 365 13.58 -35.61 -0.56
N TYR A 366 14.22 -36.47 -1.36
CA TYR A 366 14.72 -37.76 -0.87
C TYR A 366 15.78 -37.59 0.22
N LEU A 367 16.71 -36.64 0.06
CA LEU A 367 17.73 -36.36 1.09
C LEU A 367 17.10 -35.82 2.37
N ARG A 368 16.13 -34.90 2.26
CA ARG A 368 15.39 -34.37 3.41
C ARG A 368 14.60 -35.45 4.14
N LEU A 369 14.04 -36.43 3.41
CA LEU A 369 13.32 -37.55 4.00
C LEU A 369 14.27 -38.59 4.63
N ALA A 370 15.51 -38.69 4.14
CA ALA A 370 16.54 -39.58 4.68
C ALA A 370 17.25 -39.02 5.92
N ASP A 371 17.06 -37.73 6.23
CA ASP A 371 17.63 -37.09 7.41
C ASP A 371 16.73 -37.30 8.64
N ASP A 372 17.04 -38.32 9.45
CA ASP A 372 16.38 -38.60 10.72
C ASP A 372 16.42 -37.42 11.72
N GLY A 373 17.34 -36.47 11.53
CA GLY A 373 17.50 -35.27 12.35
C GLY A 373 16.63 -34.08 11.92
N ALA A 374 16.01 -34.11 10.74
CA ALA A 374 15.31 -32.96 10.16
C ALA A 374 13.99 -32.59 10.87
N GLY A 375 13.45 -33.51 11.67
CA GLY A 375 12.21 -33.34 12.42
C GLY A 375 10.93 -33.65 11.61
N GLU A 376 9.85 -33.95 12.32
CA GLU A 376 8.58 -34.45 11.77
C GLU A 376 8.02 -33.60 10.63
N ARG A 377 8.09 -32.28 10.76
CA ARG A 377 7.50 -31.36 9.79
C ARG A 377 8.20 -31.39 8.44
N VAL A 378 9.54 -31.51 8.44
CA VAL A 378 10.34 -31.64 7.21
C VAL A 378 10.03 -32.97 6.52
N TRP A 379 9.93 -34.04 7.31
CA TRP A 379 9.54 -35.36 6.83
C TRP A 379 8.17 -35.35 6.16
N ILE A 380 7.16 -34.76 6.81
CA ILE A 380 5.79 -34.66 6.27
C ILE A 380 5.78 -33.85 4.97
N GLU A 381 6.47 -32.70 4.91
CA GLU A 381 6.53 -31.90 3.69
C GLU A 381 7.16 -32.68 2.53
N ALA A 382 8.31 -33.33 2.76
CA ALA A 382 9.02 -34.10 1.74
C ALA A 382 8.24 -35.33 1.29
N ALA A 383 7.67 -36.10 2.24
CA ALA A 383 6.85 -37.27 1.94
C ALA A 383 5.58 -36.90 1.17
N ASN A 384 4.90 -35.80 1.53
CA ASN A 384 3.75 -35.32 0.80
C ASN A 384 4.11 -34.92 -0.64
N TRP A 385 5.24 -34.22 -0.83
CA TRP A 385 5.68 -33.84 -2.17
C TRP A 385 6.03 -35.07 -3.03
N LEU A 386 6.74 -36.06 -2.46
CA LEU A 386 7.11 -37.29 -3.18
C LEU A 386 5.92 -38.22 -3.43
N GLY A 387 4.95 -38.25 -2.53
CA GLY A 387 3.76 -39.09 -2.61
C GLY A 387 2.64 -38.51 -3.48
N GLU A 388 2.75 -37.25 -3.90
CA GLU A 388 1.80 -36.62 -4.80
C GLU A 388 1.86 -37.25 -6.20
N CYS A 389 0.69 -37.54 -6.78
CA CYS A 389 0.60 -38.09 -8.12
C CYS A 389 1.19 -37.10 -9.12
N GLN A 390 2.08 -37.55 -10.02
CA GLN A 390 2.75 -36.69 -11.01
C GLN A 390 1.78 -35.95 -11.97
N SER A 391 0.51 -36.37 -12.02
CA SER A 391 -0.56 -35.68 -12.77
C SER A 391 -1.11 -34.44 -12.03
N VAL A 392 -0.78 -34.27 -10.75
CA VAL A 392 -1.21 -33.18 -9.90
C VAL A 392 -0.07 -32.17 -9.76
N ARG A 393 -0.32 -30.92 -10.16
CA ARG A 393 0.72 -29.87 -10.14
C ARG A 393 0.56 -29.02 -8.89
N ARG A 394 1.61 -29.00 -8.04
CA ARG A 394 1.76 -28.00 -6.98
C ARG A 394 2.16 -26.68 -7.62
N GLU A 395 1.41 -25.65 -7.29
CA GLU A 395 1.55 -24.36 -7.91
C GLU A 395 1.37 -23.27 -6.84
N GLY A 396 2.49 -22.86 -6.21
CA GLY A 396 2.49 -21.86 -5.12
C GLY A 396 1.96 -22.37 -3.78
N GLY A 397 2.23 -23.63 -3.43
CA GLY A 397 1.75 -24.24 -2.17
C GLY A 397 0.31 -24.76 -2.22
N TRP A 398 -0.39 -24.59 -3.36
CA TRP A 398 -1.73 -25.13 -3.60
C TRP A 398 -1.69 -26.29 -4.59
N ILE A 399 -2.59 -27.25 -4.39
CA ILE A 399 -2.79 -28.42 -5.24
C ILE A 399 -3.81 -28.06 -6.32
N THR A 400 -3.38 -27.96 -7.58
CA THR A 400 -4.33 -27.86 -8.71
C THR A 400 -4.66 -29.26 -9.21
N ALA A 401 -5.94 -29.62 -9.19
CA ALA A 401 -6.40 -30.87 -9.79
C ALA A 401 -6.06 -30.88 -11.30
N PRO A 402 -5.70 -32.03 -11.89
CA PRO A 402 -5.45 -32.11 -13.33
C PRO A 402 -6.65 -31.61 -14.13
N PRO A 403 -6.45 -31.02 -15.31
CA PRO A 403 -7.54 -30.74 -16.24
C PRO A 403 -8.33 -32.04 -16.50
N GLU A 404 -9.66 -31.97 -16.53
CA GLU A 404 -10.56 -33.13 -16.63
C GLU A 404 -10.40 -34.01 -17.89
N GLY A 405 -9.38 -33.78 -18.72
CA GLY A 405 -9.16 -34.50 -19.98
C GLY A 405 -8.26 -35.74 -19.91
N ASP A 406 -7.54 -35.99 -18.82
CA ASP A 406 -6.47 -37.02 -18.79
C ASP A 406 -6.75 -38.22 -17.87
N ARG A 407 -8.03 -38.49 -17.58
CA ARG A 407 -8.44 -39.77 -16.98
C ARG A 407 -8.50 -40.84 -18.06
N SER A 408 -7.36 -41.39 -18.44
CA SER A 408 -7.35 -42.71 -19.11
C SER A 408 -7.82 -43.76 -18.10
N PRO A 409 -8.89 -44.52 -18.39
CA PRO A 409 -9.35 -45.57 -17.49
C PRO A 409 -8.37 -46.74 -17.55
N LEU A 410 -7.80 -47.09 -16.39
CA LEU A 410 -7.31 -48.45 -16.14
C LEU A 410 -8.47 -49.32 -15.65
#